data_AF-A0A524LC27-F1
#
_entry.id   AF-A0A524LC27-F1
#
_cell.length_a   1.000
_cell.length_b   1.000
_cell.length_c   1.000
_cell.angle_alpha   90.00
_cell.angle_beta   90.00
_cell.angle_gamma   90.00
#
_symmetry.space_group_name_H-M   'P 1'
#
loop_
_entity.id
_entity.type
_entity.pdbx_description
1 polymer ?
#
loop_
_entity_poly.entity_id
_entity_poly.type
_entity_poly.pdbx_seq_one_letter_code
_entity_poly.pdbx_strand_id
1 'polypeptide(L)'
;PTPEGERDGYVFTPVNTVVNAFHYRSLVLIGRIANVLGRVQEAERFFKRAEMVKIAFNKQFLNRTTGIYVDGIGTEHSSLHANMFPLAFGLVPDNNLSRVVAFIKSRGMACSVYGAQYLLEALFAAGETEYALQLMTSESKRSWMNMIRAGSTMTTEAWDEYFKPNLTWNHAWGSAPANIIARKLMGIEPLKPAYRTIRVKPQLGNLRYAHIKKPTIRGMVEVTWQRDEDDFILIVHIPANTEAEIWIPSAPQSVIAESGTDIYQAKDIEIVDKKDKFTICRTGAGEYHFTGKMF
;
A
#
# COMPACT_ATOMS: atom_id res chain seq x y z
N PRO A 1 27.15 17.75 -3.47
CA PRO A 1 26.01 17.21 -2.71
C PRO A 1 25.37 18.33 -1.88
N THR A 2 24.12 18.68 -2.15
CA THR A 2 23.38 19.60 -1.28
C THR A 2 23.27 19.00 0.14
N PRO A 3 23.40 19.80 1.21
CA PRO A 3 23.45 19.30 2.61
C PRO A 3 22.18 18.55 3.06
N GLU A 4 21.04 18.80 2.41
CA GLU A 4 19.74 18.20 2.74
C GLU A 4 19.45 17.02 1.82
N GLY A 5 20.15 15.91 2.04
CA GLY A 5 19.96 14.68 1.26
C GLY A 5 18.53 14.13 1.31
N GLU A 6 18.23 13.17 0.44
CA GLU A 6 16.92 12.50 0.35
C GLU A 6 16.64 11.51 1.51
N ARG A 7 17.35 11.66 2.63
CA ARG A 7 17.34 10.72 3.75
C ARG A 7 16.64 11.26 4.99
N ASP A 8 16.14 12.49 4.92
CA ASP A 8 15.45 13.11 6.04
C ASP A 8 16.32 13.18 7.30
N GLY A 9 17.63 13.47 7.15
CA GLY A 9 18.55 13.51 8.29
C GLY A 9 18.87 12.16 8.94
N TYR A 10 18.57 11.03 8.27
CA TYR A 10 18.74 9.68 8.84
C TYR A 10 20.09 9.48 9.55
N VAL A 11 20.05 9.13 10.84
CA VAL A 11 21.24 8.84 11.64
C VAL A 11 21.60 7.36 11.49
N PHE A 12 22.71 7.10 10.78
CA PHE A 12 23.20 5.75 10.56
C PHE A 12 23.84 5.17 11.80
N THR A 13 23.36 4.00 12.21
CA THR A 13 23.99 3.17 13.25
C THR A 13 24.12 1.73 12.77
N PRO A 14 25.00 0.91 13.40
CA PRO A 14 25.14 -0.50 13.06
C PRO A 14 23.83 -1.30 13.20
N VAL A 15 22.98 -0.91 14.15
CA VAL A 15 21.67 -1.52 14.40
C VAL A 15 20.59 -0.45 14.22
N ASN A 16 20.04 -0.40 13.00
CA ASN A 16 19.10 0.63 12.58
C ASN A 16 17.73 0.08 12.17
N THR A 17 16.74 0.96 12.16
CA THR A 17 15.33 0.66 11.95
C THR A 17 15.05 0.12 10.56
N VAL A 18 15.62 0.70 9.50
CA VAL A 18 15.34 0.28 8.12
C VAL A 18 15.84 -1.15 7.84
N VAL A 19 17.10 -1.45 8.19
CA VAL A 19 17.69 -2.79 7.94
C VAL A 19 16.94 -3.87 8.72
N ASN A 20 16.59 -3.60 9.98
CA ASN A 20 15.85 -4.58 10.79
C ASN A 20 14.39 -4.77 10.32
N ALA A 21 13.76 -3.72 9.76
CA ALA A 21 12.44 -3.84 9.16
C ALA A 21 12.48 -4.76 7.92
N PHE A 22 13.49 -4.61 7.05
CA PHE A 22 13.72 -5.54 5.94
C PHE A 22 14.03 -6.96 6.43
N HIS A 23 14.85 -7.12 7.47
CA HIS A 23 15.16 -8.44 8.04
C HIS A 23 13.89 -9.17 8.49
N TYR A 24 13.00 -8.49 9.22
CA TYR A 24 11.69 -9.02 9.58
C TYR A 24 10.89 -9.43 8.34
N ARG A 25 10.78 -8.53 7.35
CA ARG A 25 10.02 -8.80 6.13
C ARG A 25 10.57 -10.01 5.37
N SER A 26 11.89 -10.15 5.27
CA SER A 26 12.54 -11.30 4.66
C SER A 26 12.20 -12.62 5.38
N LEU A 27 12.20 -12.63 6.72
CA LEU A 27 11.83 -13.80 7.52
C LEU A 27 10.37 -14.22 7.30
N VAL A 28 9.45 -13.25 7.23
CA VAL A 28 8.04 -13.53 6.91
C VAL A 28 7.91 -14.12 5.51
N LEU A 29 8.60 -13.54 4.52
CA LEU A 29 8.52 -14.00 3.13
C LEU A 29 9.15 -15.38 2.93
N ILE A 30 10.31 -15.67 3.52
CA ILE A 30 10.94 -16.98 3.41
C ILE A 30 10.13 -18.06 4.14
N GLY A 31 9.48 -17.73 5.27
CA GLY A 31 8.54 -18.64 5.93
C GLY A 31 7.35 -18.99 5.03
N ARG A 32 6.79 -18.00 4.31
CA ARG A 32 5.72 -18.24 3.32
C ARG A 32 6.21 -19.12 2.16
N ILE A 33 7.42 -18.88 1.65
CA ILE A 33 8.02 -19.69 0.58
C ILE A 33 8.22 -21.14 1.05
N ALA A 34 8.80 -21.35 2.24
CA ALA A 34 8.98 -22.68 2.83
C ALA A 34 7.64 -23.42 2.98
N ASN A 35 6.60 -22.73 3.43
CA ASN A 35 5.27 -23.31 3.56
C ASN A 35 4.69 -23.78 2.21
N VAL A 36 4.83 -22.97 1.16
CA VAL A 36 4.41 -23.35 -0.21
C VAL A 36 5.17 -24.57 -0.73
N LEU A 37 6.44 -24.73 -0.33
CA LEU A 37 7.28 -25.87 -0.69
C LEU A 37 7.03 -27.12 0.17
N GLY A 38 6.05 -27.11 1.09
CA GLY A 38 5.78 -28.22 2.02
C GLY A 38 6.81 -28.38 3.13
N ARG A 39 7.71 -27.41 3.32
CA ARG A 39 8.77 -27.42 4.35
C ARG A 39 8.25 -26.83 5.65
N VAL A 40 7.28 -27.51 6.26
CA VAL A 40 6.48 -26.99 7.38
C VAL A 40 7.35 -26.60 8.59
N GLN A 41 8.32 -27.44 8.99
CA GLN A 41 9.17 -27.12 10.15
C GLN A 41 10.08 -25.90 9.90
N GLU A 42 10.58 -25.72 8.68
CA GLU A 42 11.35 -24.54 8.30
C GLU A 42 10.45 -23.29 8.33
N ALA A 43 9.23 -23.38 7.79
CA ALA A 43 8.26 -22.29 7.81
C ALA A 43 7.95 -21.84 9.24
N GLU A 44 7.63 -22.77 10.14
CA GLU A 44 7.40 -22.49 11.57
C GLU A 44 8.60 -21.82 12.23
N ARG A 45 9.83 -22.30 11.95
CA ARG A 45 11.06 -21.69 12.46
C ARG A 45 11.20 -20.24 11.99
N PHE A 46 10.97 -19.97 10.71
CA PHE A 46 11.07 -18.62 10.17
C PHE A 46 9.98 -17.69 10.71
N PHE A 47 8.74 -18.16 10.85
CA PHE A 47 7.66 -17.36 11.46
C PHE A 47 7.95 -17.06 12.93
N LYS A 48 8.41 -18.04 13.71
CA LYS A 48 8.84 -17.82 15.10
C LYS A 48 9.97 -16.79 15.19
N ARG A 49 10.94 -16.87 14.27
CA ARG A 49 12.04 -15.89 14.22
C ARG A 49 11.54 -14.49 13.83
N ALA A 50 10.63 -14.39 12.87
CA ALA A 50 10.00 -13.12 12.49
C ALA A 50 9.30 -12.47 13.68
N GLU A 51 8.54 -13.25 14.46
CA GLU A 51 7.85 -12.74 15.65
C GLU A 51 8.84 -12.25 16.72
N MET A 52 9.91 -13.01 16.98
CA MET A 52 10.99 -12.56 17.89
C MET A 52 11.61 -11.24 17.41
N VAL A 53 11.83 -11.08 16.11
CA VAL A 53 12.35 -9.84 15.53
C VAL A 53 11.33 -8.72 15.70
N LYS A 54 10.04 -8.92 15.44
CA LYS A 54 8.99 -7.91 15.62
C LYS A 54 8.95 -7.39 17.07
N ILE A 55 8.99 -8.30 18.04
CA ILE A 55 9.03 -7.95 19.47
C ILE A 55 10.27 -7.13 19.80
N ALA A 56 11.46 -7.61 19.39
CA ALA A 56 12.72 -6.90 19.64
C ALA A 56 12.76 -5.53 18.92
N PHE A 57 12.26 -5.46 17.69
CA PHE A 57 12.17 -4.27 16.87
C PHE A 57 11.40 -3.16 17.58
N ASN A 58 10.17 -3.48 18.01
CA ASN A 58 9.33 -2.53 18.72
C ASN A 58 9.89 -2.18 20.10
N LYS A 59 10.61 -3.09 20.76
CA LYS A 59 11.28 -2.77 22.03
C LYS A 59 12.42 -1.77 21.85
N GLN A 60 13.19 -1.88 20.77
CA GLN A 60 14.43 -1.11 20.58
C GLN A 60 14.22 0.22 19.86
N PHE A 61 13.33 0.26 18.87
CA PHE A 61 13.22 1.40 17.96
C PHE A 61 11.98 2.27 18.19
N LEU A 62 10.91 1.73 18.77
CA LEU A 62 9.72 2.53 19.07
C LEU A 62 9.96 3.36 20.33
N ASN A 63 10.02 4.67 20.17
CA ASN A 63 10.11 5.58 21.30
C ASN A 63 8.77 5.60 22.04
N ARG A 64 8.77 5.19 23.32
CA ARG A 64 7.54 5.05 24.12
C ARG A 64 6.90 6.38 24.49
N THR A 65 7.66 7.47 24.51
CA THR A 65 7.16 8.80 24.84
C THR A 65 6.47 9.44 23.63
N THR A 66 7.12 9.40 22.47
CA THR A 66 6.60 10.03 21.25
C THR A 66 5.67 9.12 20.46
N GLY A 67 5.79 7.80 20.64
CA GLY A 67 5.01 6.80 19.93
C GLY A 67 5.40 6.58 18.47
N ILE A 68 6.60 7.03 18.08
CA ILE A 68 7.18 6.90 16.73
C ILE A 68 8.56 6.25 16.78
N TYR A 69 9.08 5.83 15.62
CA TYR A 69 10.35 5.12 15.54
C TYR A 69 11.53 6.06 15.36
N VAL A 70 12.60 5.81 16.14
CA VAL A 70 13.92 6.44 15.95
C VAL A 70 14.71 5.74 14.85
N ASP A 71 15.77 6.35 14.35
CA ASP A 71 16.56 5.81 13.24
C ASP A 71 17.38 4.57 13.59
N GLY A 72 17.80 4.45 14.85
CA GLY A 72 18.51 3.27 15.34
C GLY A 72 18.73 3.27 16.85
N ILE A 73 19.37 2.23 17.36
CA ILE A 73 19.68 2.14 18.80
C ILE A 73 20.64 3.28 19.18
N GLY A 74 20.27 4.03 20.22
CA GLY A 74 21.05 5.15 20.73
C GLY A 74 20.84 6.49 20.02
N THR A 75 19.91 6.57 19.07
CA THR A 75 19.57 7.83 18.39
C THR A 75 18.31 8.47 18.96
N GLU A 76 18.25 9.79 19.00
CA GLU A 76 17.01 10.53 19.31
C GLU A 76 16.24 10.97 18.06
N HIS A 77 16.91 10.99 16.90
CA HIS A 77 16.32 11.40 15.64
C HIS A 77 15.32 10.36 15.11
N SER A 78 14.20 10.85 14.57
CA SER A 78 13.19 10.05 13.88
C SER A 78 13.06 10.57 12.45
N SER A 79 13.35 9.71 11.47
CA SER A 79 13.18 10.02 10.05
C SER A 79 11.89 9.46 9.47
N LEU A 80 11.50 9.96 8.30
CA LEU A 80 10.47 9.37 7.46
C LEU A 80 10.75 7.87 7.19
N HIS A 81 12.00 7.50 6.91
CA HIS A 81 12.40 6.12 6.61
C HIS A 81 12.16 5.20 7.81
N ALA A 82 12.54 5.64 9.01
CA ALA A 82 12.34 4.88 10.24
C ALA A 82 10.85 4.60 10.52
N ASN A 83 9.93 5.39 9.97
CA ASN A 83 8.50 5.28 10.25
C ASN A 83 7.70 4.66 9.09
N MET A 84 8.05 4.94 7.83
CA MET A 84 7.35 4.38 6.67
C MET A 84 7.61 2.89 6.47
N PHE A 85 8.84 2.40 6.69
CA PHE A 85 9.16 0.99 6.50
C PHE A 85 8.46 0.07 7.50
N PRO A 86 8.46 0.35 8.81
CA PRO A 86 7.69 -0.44 9.77
C PRO A 86 6.20 -0.46 9.45
N LEU A 87 5.64 0.66 9.00
CA LEU A 87 4.24 0.73 8.61
C LEU A 87 3.97 -0.13 7.36
N ALA A 88 4.76 0.03 6.31
CA ALA A 88 4.65 -0.77 5.08
C ALA A 88 4.76 -2.30 5.34
N PHE A 89 5.56 -2.69 6.34
CA PHE A 89 5.81 -4.10 6.65
C PHE A 89 4.93 -4.68 7.76
N GLY A 90 4.03 -3.88 8.35
CA GLY A 90 3.11 -4.35 9.40
C GLY A 90 3.78 -4.60 10.77
N LEU A 91 4.81 -3.81 11.09
CA LEU A 91 5.51 -3.82 12.37
C LEU A 91 4.89 -2.88 13.40
N VAL A 92 4.18 -1.83 12.95
CA VAL A 92 3.58 -0.79 13.81
C VAL A 92 2.44 -1.39 14.63
N PRO A 93 2.45 -1.29 15.97
CA PRO A 93 1.32 -1.64 16.81
C PRO A 93 0.09 -0.75 16.55
N ASP A 94 -1.12 -1.31 16.67
CA ASP A 94 -2.37 -0.58 16.37
C ASP A 94 -2.53 0.70 17.20
N ASN A 95 -2.13 0.68 18.48
CA ASN A 95 -2.18 1.83 19.37
C ASN A 95 -1.17 2.96 19.02
N ASN A 96 -0.23 2.68 18.13
CA ASN A 96 0.77 3.64 17.64
C ASN A 96 0.48 4.11 16.21
N LEU A 97 -0.42 3.44 15.48
CA LEU A 97 -0.68 3.68 14.06
C LEU A 97 -0.96 5.15 13.75
N SER A 98 -1.88 5.79 14.49
CA SER A 98 -2.25 7.20 14.26
C SER A 98 -1.08 8.17 14.45
N ARG A 99 -0.20 7.92 15.44
CA ARG A 99 0.99 8.77 15.69
C ARG A 99 2.03 8.60 14.60
N VAL A 100 2.29 7.35 14.19
CA VAL A 100 3.24 7.05 13.10
C VAL A 100 2.75 7.65 11.79
N VAL A 101 1.46 7.53 11.47
CA VAL A 101 0.85 8.14 10.29
C VAL A 101 0.94 9.65 10.33
N ALA A 102 0.58 10.29 11.46
CA ALA A 102 0.68 11.74 11.61
C ALA A 102 2.13 12.23 11.42
N PHE A 103 3.11 11.50 11.96
CA PHE A 103 4.52 11.79 11.75
C PHE A 103 4.93 11.65 10.28
N ILE A 104 4.54 10.57 9.60
CA ILE A 104 4.81 10.38 8.16
C ILE A 104 4.25 11.56 7.36
N LYS A 105 3.01 11.97 7.62
CA LYS A 105 2.35 13.10 6.92
C LYS A 105 3.05 14.43 7.14
N SER A 106 3.67 14.64 8.30
CA SER A 106 4.41 15.87 8.59
C SER A 106 5.73 16.00 7.80
N ARG A 107 6.27 14.90 7.26
CA ARG A 107 7.53 14.90 6.50
C ARG A 107 7.35 15.07 4.99
N GLY A 108 6.16 14.87 4.43
CA GLY A 108 5.97 14.93 2.98
C GLY A 108 6.78 13.87 2.24
N MET A 109 7.28 14.21 1.05
CA MET A 109 8.16 13.35 0.24
C MET A 109 9.63 13.46 0.68
N ALA A 110 9.92 13.37 1.98
CA ALA A 110 11.29 13.41 2.52
C ALA A 110 12.06 12.08 2.31
N CYS A 111 11.91 11.46 1.14
CA CYS A 111 12.61 10.24 0.77
C CYS A 111 13.04 10.30 -0.70
N SER A 112 13.90 9.36 -1.10
CA SER A 112 14.28 9.21 -2.50
C SER A 112 13.10 8.68 -3.34
N VAL A 113 13.24 8.74 -4.67
CA VAL A 113 12.25 8.17 -5.60
C VAL A 113 12.02 6.68 -5.32
N TYR A 114 13.09 5.94 -4.98
CA TYR A 114 12.98 4.54 -4.55
C TYR A 114 12.21 4.39 -3.23
N GLY A 115 12.49 5.26 -2.26
CA GLY A 115 11.79 5.27 -0.97
C GLY A 115 10.28 5.52 -1.09
N ALA A 116 9.87 6.30 -2.09
CA ALA A 116 8.47 6.65 -2.34
C ALA A 116 7.57 5.43 -2.56
N GLN A 117 8.09 4.32 -3.10
CA GLN A 117 7.37 3.05 -3.19
C GLN A 117 6.83 2.62 -1.81
N TYR A 118 7.71 2.60 -0.81
CA TYR A 118 7.37 2.14 0.54
C TYR A 118 6.53 3.15 1.30
N LEU A 119 6.76 4.45 1.07
CA LEU A 119 5.90 5.51 1.58
C LEU A 119 4.46 5.33 1.12
N LEU A 120 4.24 5.15 -0.19
CA LEU A 120 2.91 4.95 -0.75
C LEU A 120 2.29 3.63 -0.26
N GLU A 121 3.04 2.52 -0.23
CA GLU A 121 2.55 1.26 0.33
C GLU A 121 2.11 1.40 1.79
N ALA A 122 2.86 2.15 2.60
CA ALA A 122 2.54 2.42 4.01
C ALA A 122 1.25 3.24 4.15
N LEU A 123 1.11 4.33 3.37
CA LEU A 123 -0.07 5.21 3.41
C LEU A 123 -1.34 4.47 2.98
N PHE A 124 -1.29 3.75 1.86
CA PHE A 124 -2.43 2.94 1.41
C PHE A 124 -2.74 1.78 2.38
N ALA A 125 -1.75 1.21 3.06
CA ALA A 125 -2.00 0.20 4.10
C ALA A 125 -2.72 0.80 5.32
N ALA A 126 -2.43 2.07 5.64
CA ALA A 126 -3.08 2.81 6.71
C ALA A 126 -4.41 3.49 6.31
N GLY A 127 -4.85 3.35 5.05
CA GLY A 127 -6.06 4.00 4.54
C GLY A 127 -5.91 5.50 4.22
N GLU A 128 -4.70 6.04 4.23
CA GLU A 128 -4.37 7.45 3.97
C GLU A 128 -4.33 7.78 2.46
N THR A 129 -5.39 7.39 1.75
CA THR A 129 -5.48 7.42 0.29
C THR A 129 -5.39 8.83 -0.26
N GLU A 130 -6.11 9.79 0.33
CA GLU A 130 -6.11 11.18 -0.14
C GLU A 130 -4.72 11.82 -0.06
N TYR A 131 -4.01 11.56 1.04
CA TYR A 131 -2.65 12.05 1.20
C TYR A 131 -1.67 11.34 0.26
N ALA A 132 -1.83 10.03 0.03
CA ALA A 132 -1.04 9.31 -0.96
C ALA A 132 -1.24 9.89 -2.37
N LEU A 133 -2.48 10.20 -2.76
CA LEU A 133 -2.80 10.86 -4.02
C LEU A 133 -2.18 12.26 -4.10
N GLN A 134 -2.28 13.05 -3.03
CA GLN A 134 -1.65 14.38 -2.95
C GLN A 134 -0.13 14.31 -3.18
N LEU A 135 0.55 13.30 -2.65
CA LEU A 135 1.98 13.08 -2.90
C LEU A 135 2.24 12.67 -4.36
N MET A 136 1.41 11.79 -4.92
CA MET A 136 1.53 11.33 -6.32
C MET A 136 1.32 12.46 -7.34
N THR A 137 0.45 13.43 -7.02
CA THR A 137 0.16 14.59 -7.88
C THR A 137 0.79 15.87 -7.36
N SER A 138 1.76 15.79 -6.43
CA SER A 138 2.43 16.96 -5.87
C SER A 138 3.13 17.75 -6.97
N GLU A 139 3.09 19.07 -6.87
CA GLU A 139 3.84 19.96 -7.77
C GLU A 139 5.20 20.38 -7.19
N SER A 140 5.60 19.86 -6.04
CA SER A 140 6.90 20.19 -5.42
C SER A 140 8.09 19.65 -6.24
N LYS A 141 9.31 20.06 -5.89
CA LYS A 141 10.54 19.57 -6.54
C LYS A 141 10.78 18.06 -6.33
N ARG A 142 10.30 17.49 -5.22
CA ARG A 142 10.32 16.04 -4.94
C ARG A 142 9.03 15.39 -5.42
N SER A 143 8.80 15.36 -6.73
CA SER A 143 7.57 14.82 -7.31
C SER A 143 7.75 14.26 -8.71
N TRP A 144 6.82 13.40 -9.13
CA TRP A 144 6.73 12.94 -10.52
C TRP A 144 6.32 14.06 -11.48
N MET A 145 5.48 15.01 -11.04
CA MET A 145 5.13 16.18 -11.86
C MET A 145 6.34 17.05 -12.15
N ASN A 146 7.31 17.13 -11.25
CA ASN A 146 8.58 17.81 -11.50
C ASN A 146 9.37 17.13 -12.63
N MET A 147 9.44 15.79 -12.64
CA MET A 147 10.10 15.04 -13.72
C MET A 147 9.47 15.37 -15.08
N ILE A 148 8.14 15.41 -15.14
CA ILE A 148 7.40 15.75 -16.37
C ILE A 148 7.70 17.19 -16.80
N ARG A 149 7.63 18.16 -15.87
CA ARG A 149 7.92 19.58 -16.18
C ARG A 149 9.37 19.83 -16.59
N ALA A 150 10.31 19.04 -16.07
CA ALA A 150 11.71 19.07 -16.49
C ALA A 150 11.92 18.53 -17.92
N GLY A 151 10.86 17.99 -18.55
CA GLY A 151 10.90 17.44 -19.91
C GLY A 151 11.19 15.95 -19.97
N SER A 152 11.19 15.24 -18.83
CA SER A 152 11.44 13.80 -18.83
C SER A 152 10.22 13.03 -19.34
N THR A 153 10.46 12.14 -20.30
CA THR A 153 9.46 11.19 -20.83
C THR A 153 9.55 9.81 -20.17
N MET A 154 10.56 9.60 -19.33
CA MET A 154 10.76 8.41 -18.50
C MET A 154 10.91 8.81 -17.03
N THR A 155 10.77 7.86 -16.11
CA THR A 155 11.02 8.14 -14.69
C THR A 155 12.52 8.23 -14.43
N THR A 156 12.93 9.19 -13.61
CA THR A 156 14.34 9.49 -13.34
C THR A 156 14.84 8.77 -12.08
N GLU A 157 16.15 8.70 -11.89
CA GLU A 157 16.78 8.02 -10.75
C GLU A 157 16.59 8.77 -9.42
N ALA A 158 16.64 10.10 -9.45
CA ALA A 158 16.38 10.98 -8.33
C ALA A 158 15.34 12.02 -8.72
N TRP A 159 14.81 12.77 -7.77
CA TRP A 159 13.73 13.71 -8.05
C TRP A 159 14.10 14.86 -8.99
N ASP A 160 15.36 15.32 -8.92
CA ASP A 160 15.86 16.49 -9.64
C ASP A 160 17.40 16.54 -9.60
N GLU A 161 18.03 17.15 -10.60
CA GLU A 161 19.49 17.40 -10.66
C GLU A 161 19.99 18.19 -9.45
N TYR A 162 19.14 19.03 -8.85
CA TYR A 162 19.44 19.74 -7.61
C TYR A 162 19.75 18.82 -6.42
N PHE A 163 19.04 17.69 -6.32
CA PHE A 163 19.28 16.71 -5.26
C PHE A 163 20.39 15.73 -5.64
N LYS A 164 20.49 15.42 -6.94
CA LYS A 164 21.50 14.50 -7.47
C LYS A 164 21.95 14.94 -8.87
N PRO A 165 23.04 15.72 -9.00
CA PRO A 165 23.47 16.26 -10.29
C PRO A 165 23.87 15.20 -11.34
N ASN A 166 24.19 13.99 -10.88
CA ASN A 166 24.58 12.87 -11.74
C ASN A 166 23.48 11.80 -11.86
N LEU A 167 22.20 12.18 -11.71
CA LEU A 167 21.11 11.22 -11.86
C LEU A 167 20.98 10.74 -13.32
N THR A 168 20.52 9.50 -13.49
CA THR A 168 20.05 9.04 -14.80
C THR A 168 18.59 9.46 -15.04
N TRP A 169 18.25 9.71 -16.31
CA TRP A 169 16.89 10.10 -16.74
C TRP A 169 16.03 8.91 -17.18
N ASN A 170 16.53 7.69 -16.96
CA ASN A 170 15.84 6.44 -17.26
C ASN A 170 16.14 5.43 -16.16
N HIS A 171 15.27 5.39 -15.14
CA HIS A 171 15.44 4.52 -14.00
C HIS A 171 14.13 3.87 -13.56
N ALA A 172 14.11 2.54 -13.60
CA ALA A 172 12.89 1.74 -13.38
C ALA A 172 12.28 1.92 -11.99
N TRP A 173 13.10 2.13 -10.94
CA TRP A 173 12.55 2.37 -9.60
C TRP A 173 11.71 3.65 -9.51
N GLY A 174 11.80 4.52 -10.52
CA GLY A 174 11.06 5.77 -10.54
C GLY A 174 9.59 5.59 -10.84
N SER A 175 9.19 4.41 -11.34
CA SER A 175 7.83 4.08 -11.76
C SER A 175 6.96 3.53 -10.64
N ALA A 176 7.22 3.91 -9.38
CA ALA A 176 6.39 3.50 -8.24
C ALA A 176 4.87 3.73 -8.47
N PRO A 177 4.41 4.88 -9.01
CA PRO A 177 2.98 5.10 -9.29
C PRO A 177 2.34 4.01 -10.16
N ALA A 178 3.04 3.50 -11.18
CA ALA A 178 2.49 2.54 -12.12
C ALA A 178 2.00 1.25 -11.42
N ASN A 179 2.77 0.73 -10.46
CA ASN A 179 2.37 -0.47 -9.72
C ASN A 179 1.47 -0.15 -8.53
N ILE A 180 1.65 1.01 -7.88
CA ILE A 180 0.83 1.46 -6.76
C ILE A 180 -0.61 1.71 -7.18
N ILE A 181 -0.84 2.30 -8.35
CA ILE A 181 -2.20 2.52 -8.89
C ILE A 181 -2.94 1.18 -9.00
N ALA A 182 -2.33 0.20 -9.67
CA ALA A 182 -2.96 -1.09 -9.88
C ALA A 182 -3.17 -1.89 -8.57
N ARG A 183 -2.16 -1.93 -7.69
CA ARG A 183 -2.17 -2.77 -6.49
C ARG A 183 -2.89 -2.13 -5.32
N LYS A 184 -2.80 -0.82 -5.15
CA LYS A 184 -3.22 -0.12 -3.93
C LYS A 184 -4.42 0.79 -4.15
N LEU A 185 -4.36 1.67 -5.16
CA LEU A 185 -5.48 2.57 -5.48
C LEU A 185 -6.68 1.79 -6.02
N MET A 186 -6.46 0.96 -7.04
CA MET A 186 -7.48 0.06 -7.59
C MET A 186 -7.62 -1.23 -6.76
N GLY A 187 -6.65 -1.50 -5.89
CA GLY A 187 -6.71 -2.58 -4.92
C GLY A 187 -6.62 -3.99 -5.50
N ILE A 188 -6.08 -4.16 -6.71
CA ILE A 188 -6.05 -5.45 -7.41
C ILE A 188 -4.78 -6.22 -7.03
N GLU A 189 -4.89 -7.12 -6.07
CA GLU A 189 -3.77 -7.90 -5.53
C GLU A 189 -4.08 -9.40 -5.45
N PRO A 190 -3.10 -10.29 -5.67
CA PRO A 190 -3.31 -11.72 -5.48
C PRO A 190 -3.39 -12.06 -3.99
N LEU A 191 -4.45 -12.76 -3.57
CA LEU A 191 -4.54 -13.40 -2.25
C LEU A 191 -3.95 -14.81 -2.27
N LYS A 192 -4.04 -15.50 -3.42
CA LYS A 192 -3.38 -16.78 -3.69
C LYS A 192 -2.49 -16.66 -4.94
N PRO A 193 -1.44 -17.49 -5.08
CA PRO A 193 -0.55 -17.47 -6.25
C PRO A 193 -1.30 -17.49 -7.59
N ALA A 194 -0.72 -16.84 -8.59
CA ALA A 194 -1.27 -16.79 -9.95
C ALA A 194 -2.71 -16.25 -10.00
N TYR A 195 -3.10 -15.37 -9.08
CA TYR A 195 -4.46 -14.80 -8.99
C TYR A 195 -5.57 -15.84 -8.82
N ARG A 196 -5.28 -17.04 -8.27
CA ARG A 196 -6.34 -18.05 -8.01
C ARG A 196 -7.47 -17.48 -7.16
N THR A 197 -7.08 -16.69 -6.16
CA THR A 197 -7.98 -15.79 -5.44
C THR A 197 -7.41 -14.39 -5.56
N ILE A 198 -8.23 -13.44 -5.97
CA ILE A 198 -7.87 -12.03 -6.14
C ILE A 198 -8.58 -11.17 -5.11
N ARG A 199 -7.91 -10.15 -4.59
CA ARG A 199 -8.57 -9.06 -3.88
C ARG A 199 -8.81 -7.91 -4.84
N VAL A 200 -9.99 -7.32 -4.76
CA VAL A 200 -10.34 -6.03 -5.37
C VAL A 200 -10.78 -5.09 -4.25
N LYS A 201 -9.88 -4.18 -3.84
CA LYS A 201 -10.13 -3.20 -2.77
C LYS A 201 -9.88 -1.77 -3.24
N PRO A 202 -10.78 -1.18 -4.04
CA PRO A 202 -10.62 0.18 -4.53
C PRO A 202 -10.63 1.16 -3.35
N GLN A 203 -9.66 2.08 -3.35
CA GLN A 203 -9.49 3.11 -2.34
C GLN A 203 -9.69 4.47 -3.02
N LEU A 204 -10.92 4.96 -3.06
CA LEU A 204 -11.33 6.02 -3.99
C LEU A 204 -10.67 7.37 -3.67
N GLY A 205 -10.43 7.66 -2.39
CA GLY A 205 -9.95 8.97 -1.95
C GLY A 205 -10.88 10.08 -2.44
N ASN A 206 -10.30 11.15 -2.98
CA ASN A 206 -11.06 12.27 -3.53
C ASN A 206 -11.35 12.15 -5.04
N LEU A 207 -10.90 11.09 -5.71
CA LEU A 207 -11.14 10.91 -7.14
C LEU A 207 -12.62 10.57 -7.41
N ARG A 208 -13.17 11.04 -8.54
CA ARG A 208 -14.57 10.79 -8.94
C ARG A 208 -14.75 9.57 -9.83
N TYR A 209 -13.70 9.19 -10.56
CA TYR A 209 -13.74 8.08 -11.50
C TYR A 209 -12.35 7.45 -11.64
N ALA A 210 -12.31 6.13 -11.76
CA ALA A 210 -11.17 5.45 -12.37
C ALA A 210 -11.58 4.15 -13.04
N HIS A 211 -10.81 3.78 -14.06
CA HIS A 211 -10.93 2.52 -14.76
C HIS A 211 -9.54 1.91 -14.95
N ILE A 212 -9.44 0.60 -14.76
CA ILE A 212 -8.21 -0.16 -15.05
C ILE A 212 -8.54 -1.50 -15.69
N LYS A 213 -7.73 -1.88 -16.68
CA LYS A 213 -7.62 -3.25 -17.18
C LYS A 213 -6.28 -3.81 -16.75
N LYS A 214 -6.29 -4.86 -15.95
CA LYS A 214 -5.09 -5.47 -15.42
C LYS A 214 -4.94 -6.90 -15.93
N PRO A 215 -3.97 -7.17 -16.82
CA PRO A 215 -3.74 -8.52 -17.29
C PRO A 215 -3.23 -9.40 -16.14
N THR A 216 -3.72 -10.63 -16.10
CA THR A 216 -3.23 -11.69 -15.22
C THR A 216 -3.06 -12.97 -16.02
N ILE A 217 -2.38 -13.96 -15.44
CA ILE A 217 -2.26 -15.30 -16.05
C ILE A 217 -3.62 -16.02 -16.20
N ARG A 218 -4.67 -15.56 -15.51
CA ARG A 218 -6.03 -16.13 -15.59
C ARG A 218 -6.95 -15.37 -16.56
N GLY A 219 -6.46 -14.28 -17.14
CA GLY A 219 -7.26 -13.38 -17.98
C GLY A 219 -7.27 -11.95 -17.45
N MET A 220 -8.06 -11.11 -18.12
CA MET A 220 -8.17 -9.69 -17.79
C MET A 220 -9.07 -9.49 -16.58
N VAL A 221 -8.56 -8.76 -15.58
CA VAL A 221 -9.37 -8.21 -14.49
C VAL A 221 -9.67 -6.76 -14.85
N GLU A 222 -10.94 -6.39 -14.87
CA GLU A 222 -11.34 -5.01 -15.13
C GLU A 222 -12.07 -4.45 -13.91
N VAL A 223 -11.70 -3.25 -13.50
CA VAL A 223 -12.32 -2.55 -12.37
C VAL A 223 -12.61 -1.13 -12.81
N THR A 224 -13.87 -0.75 -12.74
CA THR A 224 -14.32 0.62 -12.93
C THR A 224 -15.03 1.05 -11.66
N TRP A 225 -14.74 2.24 -11.18
CA TRP A 225 -15.60 2.86 -10.19
C TRP A 225 -15.85 4.31 -10.54
N GLN A 226 -17.04 4.77 -10.17
CA GLN A 226 -17.47 6.15 -10.26
C GLN A 226 -18.15 6.50 -8.95
N ARG A 227 -17.97 7.73 -8.49
CA ARG A 227 -18.72 8.28 -7.37
C ARG A 227 -19.16 9.69 -7.66
N ASP A 228 -20.34 10.01 -7.16
CA ASP A 228 -20.82 11.37 -7.02
C ASP A 228 -20.72 11.76 -5.54
N GLU A 229 -21.53 12.73 -5.09
CA GLU A 229 -21.49 13.19 -3.70
C GLU A 229 -21.97 12.10 -2.73
N ASP A 230 -23.12 11.50 -3.02
CA ASP A 230 -23.76 10.52 -2.15
C ASP A 230 -23.68 9.09 -2.66
N ASP A 231 -23.47 8.88 -3.96
CA ASP A 231 -23.62 7.58 -4.61
C ASP A 231 -22.30 7.06 -5.17
N PHE A 232 -22.15 5.73 -5.20
CA PHE A 232 -21.07 5.07 -5.91
C PHE A 232 -21.58 3.96 -6.83
N ILE A 233 -20.78 3.72 -7.86
CA ILE A 233 -20.87 2.58 -8.77
C ILE A 233 -19.50 1.91 -8.77
N LEU A 234 -19.47 0.59 -8.59
CA LEU A 234 -18.29 -0.25 -8.71
C LEU A 234 -18.61 -1.44 -9.63
N ILE A 235 -17.99 -1.46 -10.80
CA ILE A 235 -18.09 -2.54 -11.78
C ILE A 235 -16.80 -3.36 -11.74
N VAL A 236 -16.93 -4.66 -11.54
CA VAL A 236 -15.79 -5.58 -11.45
C VAL A 236 -16.02 -6.76 -12.38
N HIS A 237 -15.07 -6.97 -13.30
CA HIS A 237 -14.99 -8.17 -14.12
C HIS A 237 -13.87 -9.09 -13.59
N ILE A 238 -14.26 -10.30 -13.20
CA ILE A 238 -13.38 -11.37 -12.72
C ILE A 238 -13.29 -12.46 -13.79
N PRO A 239 -12.08 -12.78 -14.30
CA PRO A 239 -11.93 -13.77 -15.35
C PRO A 239 -12.23 -15.19 -14.85
N ALA A 240 -12.55 -16.09 -15.78
CA ALA A 240 -12.84 -17.50 -15.49
C ALA A 240 -11.76 -18.17 -14.61
N ASN A 241 -12.16 -19.20 -13.86
CA ASN A 241 -11.28 -19.96 -12.98
C ASN A 241 -10.57 -19.08 -11.91
N THR A 242 -11.25 -18.04 -11.43
CA THR A 242 -10.76 -17.10 -10.41
C THR A 242 -11.84 -16.88 -9.36
N GLU A 243 -11.45 -16.91 -8.09
CA GLU A 243 -12.25 -16.44 -6.95
C GLU A 243 -11.88 -14.99 -6.65
N ALA A 244 -12.84 -14.16 -6.24
CA ALA A 244 -12.56 -12.78 -5.81
C ALA A 244 -13.02 -12.54 -4.37
N GLU A 245 -12.24 -11.74 -3.64
CA GLU A 245 -12.65 -11.03 -2.42
C GLU A 245 -12.79 -9.55 -2.79
N ILE A 246 -14.02 -9.07 -2.89
CA ILE A 246 -14.33 -7.70 -3.30
C ILE A 246 -14.66 -6.89 -2.04
N TRP A 247 -13.95 -5.78 -1.86
CA TRP A 247 -14.17 -4.84 -0.78
C TRP A 247 -14.91 -3.63 -1.35
N ILE A 248 -16.22 -3.61 -1.15
CA ILE A 248 -17.11 -2.60 -1.69
C ILE A 248 -17.08 -1.38 -0.75
N PRO A 249 -16.61 -0.21 -1.20
CA PRO A 249 -16.60 0.99 -0.37
C PRO A 249 -18.05 1.45 -0.15
N SER A 250 -18.49 1.54 1.10
CA SER A 250 -19.88 1.90 1.42
C SER A 250 -19.98 2.52 2.81
N ALA A 251 -20.88 3.48 2.99
CA ALA A 251 -21.27 3.94 4.32
C ALA A 251 -21.83 2.77 5.16
N PRO A 252 -21.65 2.75 6.50
CA PRO A 252 -22.07 1.64 7.35
C PRO A 252 -23.56 1.27 7.23
N GLN A 253 -24.42 2.25 6.96
CA GLN A 253 -25.88 2.08 6.80
C GLN A 253 -26.32 2.00 5.33
N SER A 254 -25.39 2.02 4.36
CA SER A 254 -25.73 1.91 2.96
C SER A 254 -26.38 0.55 2.67
N VAL A 255 -27.52 0.57 1.99
CA VAL A 255 -28.01 -0.59 1.24
C VAL A 255 -27.13 -0.72 0.01
N ILE A 256 -26.55 -1.91 -0.21
CA ILE A 256 -25.74 -2.19 -1.39
C ILE A 256 -26.58 -3.08 -2.30
N ALA A 257 -26.68 -2.69 -3.57
CA ALA A 257 -27.30 -3.52 -4.59
C ALA A 257 -26.23 -4.08 -5.53
N GLU A 258 -26.43 -5.31 -5.98
CA GLU A 258 -25.75 -5.90 -7.12
C GLU A 258 -26.74 -6.06 -8.26
N SER A 259 -26.47 -5.44 -9.40
CA SER A 259 -27.35 -5.45 -10.58
C SER A 259 -28.83 -5.13 -10.25
N GLY A 260 -29.04 -4.20 -9.31
CA GLY A 260 -30.36 -3.77 -8.84
C GLY A 260 -31.02 -4.66 -7.77
N THR A 261 -30.39 -5.77 -7.38
CA THR A 261 -30.87 -6.67 -6.32
C THR A 261 -30.10 -6.40 -5.03
N ASP A 262 -30.77 -6.41 -3.87
CA ASP A 262 -30.07 -6.31 -2.57
C ASP A 262 -28.96 -7.38 -2.49
N ILE A 263 -27.75 -6.98 -2.11
CA ILE A 263 -26.59 -7.87 -2.10
C ILE A 263 -26.78 -9.11 -1.21
N TYR A 264 -27.64 -9.04 -0.18
CA TYR A 264 -27.97 -10.19 0.67
C TYR A 264 -28.89 -11.21 -0.01
N GLN A 265 -29.51 -10.85 -1.12
CA GLN A 265 -30.38 -11.71 -1.93
C GLN A 265 -29.69 -12.19 -3.21
N ALA A 266 -28.49 -11.68 -3.52
CA ALA A 266 -27.71 -12.10 -4.67
C ALA A 266 -27.23 -13.56 -4.50
N LYS A 267 -27.45 -14.41 -5.51
CA LYS A 267 -27.19 -15.86 -5.42
C LYS A 267 -25.70 -16.23 -5.47
N ASP A 268 -24.90 -15.45 -6.19
CA ASP A 268 -23.50 -15.78 -6.49
C ASP A 268 -22.50 -14.97 -5.63
N ILE A 269 -22.98 -14.43 -4.51
CA ILE A 269 -22.22 -13.56 -3.61
C ILE A 269 -22.36 -14.03 -2.16
N GLU A 270 -21.22 -14.30 -1.53
CA GLU A 270 -21.14 -14.59 -0.10
C GLU A 270 -20.65 -13.33 0.63
N ILE A 271 -21.47 -12.72 1.48
CA ILE A 271 -21.00 -11.66 2.38
C ILE A 271 -20.14 -12.27 3.48
N VAL A 272 -18.88 -11.86 3.55
CA VAL A 272 -17.90 -12.42 4.50
C VAL A 272 -17.81 -11.59 5.76
N ASP A 273 -17.83 -10.25 5.63
CA ASP A 273 -17.59 -9.34 6.75
C ASP A 273 -18.02 -7.90 6.40
N LYS A 274 -18.12 -7.05 7.42
CA LYS A 274 -18.24 -5.60 7.31
C LYS A 274 -17.18 -4.95 8.20
N LYS A 275 -16.24 -4.24 7.59
CA LYS A 275 -15.14 -3.56 8.30
C LYS A 275 -15.03 -2.12 7.89
N ASP A 276 -15.06 -1.23 8.88
CA ASP A 276 -14.90 0.21 8.70
C ASP A 276 -15.85 0.76 7.62
N LYS A 277 -15.28 1.14 6.47
CA LYS A 277 -15.96 1.73 5.30
C LYS A 277 -16.17 0.73 4.16
N PHE A 278 -16.11 -0.57 4.45
CA PHE A 278 -16.21 -1.63 3.45
C PHE A 278 -17.18 -2.74 3.83
N THR A 279 -18.00 -3.15 2.87
CA THR A 279 -18.65 -4.46 2.87
C THR A 279 -17.79 -5.42 2.05
N ILE A 280 -17.44 -6.58 2.64
CA ILE A 280 -16.53 -7.54 2.02
C ILE A 280 -17.34 -8.75 1.58
N CYS A 281 -17.25 -9.09 0.30
CA CYS A 281 -17.90 -10.26 -0.26
C CYS A 281 -16.93 -11.15 -1.03
N ARG A 282 -17.29 -12.43 -1.16
CA ARG A 282 -16.63 -13.39 -2.03
C ARG A 282 -17.51 -13.68 -3.22
N THR A 283 -16.87 -13.76 -4.38
CA THR A 283 -17.54 -14.06 -5.64
C THR A 283 -16.68 -15.01 -6.49
N GLY A 284 -17.32 -15.62 -7.49
CA GLY A 284 -16.63 -16.38 -8.53
C GLY A 284 -16.17 -15.48 -9.69
N ALA A 285 -15.98 -16.12 -10.84
CA ALA A 285 -15.81 -15.41 -12.11
C ALA A 285 -17.15 -14.81 -12.56
N GLY A 286 -17.10 -13.65 -13.21
CA GLY A 286 -18.29 -12.95 -13.65
C GLY A 286 -18.09 -11.45 -13.71
N GLU A 287 -19.16 -10.76 -14.07
CA GLU A 287 -19.25 -9.31 -14.05
C GLU A 287 -20.23 -8.92 -12.94
N TYR A 288 -19.80 -8.01 -12.07
CA TYR A 288 -20.55 -7.58 -10.89
C TYR A 288 -20.72 -6.08 -10.90
N HIS A 289 -21.95 -5.61 -10.65
CA HIS A 289 -22.32 -4.19 -10.72
C HIS A 289 -22.84 -3.74 -9.35
N PHE A 290 -21.94 -3.23 -8.51
CA PHE A 290 -22.29 -2.78 -7.17
C PHE A 290 -22.67 -1.31 -7.16
N THR A 291 -23.77 -0.99 -6.50
CA THR A 291 -24.20 0.39 -6.23
C THR A 291 -24.51 0.57 -4.75
N GLY A 292 -24.37 1.81 -4.27
CA GLY A 292 -24.71 2.17 -2.90
C GLY A 292 -24.33 3.61 -2.56
N LYS A 293 -24.33 3.92 -1.28
CA LYS A 293 -24.04 5.25 -0.74
C LYS A 293 -22.60 5.40 -0.23
N MET A 294 -21.98 6.52 -0.57
CA MET A 294 -20.68 6.96 -0.07
C MET A 294 -20.76 7.46 1.37
N PHE A 295 -19.61 7.47 2.06
CA PHE A 295 -19.43 7.93 3.44
C PHE A 295 -19.10 9.43 3.52
#